data_AF-A0A6B2L3R0-F1
#
_entry.id   AF-A0A6B2L3R0-F1
#
_cell.length_a   1.000
_cell.length_b   1.000
_cell.length_c   1.000
_cell.angle_alpha   90.00
_cell.angle_beta   90.00
_cell.angle_gamma   90.00
#
_symmetry.space_group_name_H-M   'P 1'
#
loop_
_entity.id
_entity.type
_entity.pdbx_description
1 polymer ?
#
loop_
_entity_poly.entity_id
_entity_poly.type
_entity_poly.pdbx_seq_one_letter_code
_entity_poly.pdbx_strand_id
1 'polypeptide(L)'
;MKNAEGYKVIPKEIDVKDVILESECVLLSPIKKTKGILKLTSKTLFFVSENKVKKWLLEDIKYIFPRKWELQSTAFEIWFDNKSYFINFEKGKQSLNEMFLQIYTLLEGKICRSLDPQEILNWSGATENWQKGKLSNFEYLMFLNLISGRSYNDLNVYPVFPWVIADYQSTKLDLNNPKTYRDLSLPLGALHPSSLERHLQKYNDLSDYGTPYMYGKMYSNEEAVKYYLLRMDPFSTLHLTANTPQWGRPERHFLSIPRQWEDCYKQTTDEARELVPEFFYLPDYLRDSNELRLGYNFAHVELPPWAQSPEQFVYYNRLALESNIVSENLPNWIDLIFGYKQKGEEALKANNVWNYLFYENAINIAELDPVQAEHVVKLIVESGQIPSQIFTMPHPHKDPTPLPNHPIHIHNSFFKTTQQPS
;
A
#
# COMPACT_ATOMS: atom_id res chain seq x y z
N MET A 1 4.02 32.57 22.04
CA MET A 1 4.42 33.24 23.30
C MET A 1 4.07 32.30 24.45
N LYS A 2 4.98 32.01 25.39
CA LYS A 2 4.70 31.17 26.58
C LYS A 2 4.32 32.08 27.75
N ASN A 3 3.40 31.67 28.62
CA ASN A 3 3.12 32.29 29.91
C ASN A 3 3.91 31.61 31.04
N ALA A 4 3.95 32.26 32.20
CA ALA A 4 4.91 32.07 33.30
C ALA A 4 4.90 30.68 34.00
N GLU A 5 4.04 29.75 33.58
CA GLU A 5 3.93 28.39 34.14
C GLU A 5 4.33 27.28 33.14
N GLY A 6 4.95 27.63 32.00
CA GLY A 6 5.55 26.65 31.10
C GLY A 6 4.58 25.94 30.15
N TYR A 7 3.26 26.13 30.30
CA TYR A 7 2.27 25.64 29.33
C TYR A 7 2.32 26.48 28.04
N LYS A 8 2.44 25.81 26.88
CA LYS A 8 2.32 26.47 25.57
C LYS A 8 0.88 26.98 25.41
N VAL A 9 0.75 28.25 25.01
CA VAL A 9 -0.52 28.87 24.63
C VAL A 9 -1.20 28.01 23.56
N ILE A 10 -2.28 27.33 23.94
CA ILE A 10 -3.26 26.77 23.00
C ILE A 10 -3.69 27.96 22.12
N PRO A 11 -3.59 27.89 20.78
CA PRO A 11 -4.08 28.98 19.95
C PRO A 11 -5.53 29.26 20.34
N LYS A 12 -5.87 30.55 20.49
CA LYS A 12 -7.17 31.09 20.98
C LYS A 12 -8.44 30.54 20.29
N GLU A 13 -8.30 29.62 19.34
CA GLU A 13 -9.38 29.03 18.54
C GLU A 13 -10.07 27.81 19.18
N ILE A 14 -9.48 27.17 20.20
CA ILE A 14 -10.09 25.98 20.84
C ILE A 14 -10.57 26.39 22.23
N ASP A 15 -11.88 26.62 22.39
CA ASP A 15 -12.47 26.73 23.72
C ASP A 15 -12.43 25.35 24.38
N VAL A 16 -11.65 25.23 25.45
CA VAL A 16 -11.42 23.99 26.19
C VAL A 16 -12.74 23.39 26.70
N LYS A 17 -13.78 24.22 26.88
CA LYS A 17 -15.09 23.79 27.35
C LYS A 17 -15.88 22.93 26.36
N ASP A 18 -15.53 22.95 25.07
CA ASP A 18 -16.27 22.24 24.02
C ASP A 18 -15.65 20.88 23.65
N VAL A 19 -14.52 20.51 24.26
CA VAL A 19 -13.83 19.24 24.00
C VAL A 19 -14.56 18.10 24.71
N ILE A 20 -15.06 17.15 23.93
CA ILE A 20 -15.79 15.95 24.38
C ILE A 20 -14.82 14.81 24.69
N LEU A 21 -13.79 14.65 23.86
CA LEU A 21 -12.81 13.58 23.99
C LEU A 21 -11.44 14.06 23.51
N GLU A 22 -10.38 13.60 24.15
CA GLU A 22 -9.01 13.81 23.66
C GLU A 22 -8.14 12.58 23.85
N SER A 23 -7.19 12.38 22.92
CA SER A 23 -6.20 11.31 23.02
C SER A 23 -4.86 11.76 22.47
N GLU A 24 -3.79 11.34 23.14
CA GLU A 24 -2.42 11.42 22.61
C GLU A 24 -2.30 10.56 21.36
N CYS A 25 -1.67 11.12 20.34
CA CYS A 25 -1.56 10.49 19.03
C CYS A 25 -0.34 10.99 18.26
N VAL A 26 -0.05 10.29 17.16
CA VAL A 26 0.94 10.66 16.17
C VAL A 26 0.24 10.81 14.83
N LEU A 27 0.34 12.01 14.25
CA LEU A 27 -0.06 12.23 12.87
C LEU A 27 1.07 11.78 11.95
N LEU A 28 0.76 10.83 11.07
CA LEU A 28 1.71 10.18 10.18
C LEU A 28 1.54 10.69 8.75
N SER A 29 2.66 10.96 8.10
CA SER A 29 2.78 11.18 6.66
C SER A 29 4.07 10.52 6.16
N PRO A 30 4.24 10.35 4.83
CA PRO A 30 5.42 9.69 4.29
C PRO A 30 6.75 10.30 4.73
N ILE A 31 6.74 11.62 4.97
CA ILE A 31 7.94 12.42 5.29
C ILE A 31 8.11 12.63 6.79
N LYS A 32 7.02 12.63 7.55
CA LYS A 32 7.05 13.15 8.92
C LYS A 32 6.07 12.46 9.84
N LYS A 33 6.58 12.12 11.03
CA LYS A 33 5.79 11.73 12.20
C LYS A 33 5.68 12.94 13.14
N THR A 34 4.48 13.35 13.48
CA THR A 34 4.26 14.51 14.37
C THR A 34 3.45 14.08 15.59
N LYS A 35 4.06 14.13 16.78
CA LYS A 35 3.36 13.90 18.04
C LYS A 35 2.41 15.05 18.36
N GLY A 36 1.26 14.73 18.94
CA GLY A 36 0.27 15.71 19.35
C GLY A 36 -0.91 15.10 20.06
N ILE A 37 -1.97 15.88 20.22
CA ILE A 37 -3.22 15.48 20.86
C ILE A 37 -4.34 15.67 19.84
N LEU A 38 -5.12 14.61 19.62
CA LEU A 38 -6.35 14.66 18.86
C LEU A 38 -7.49 15.02 19.82
N LYS A 39 -8.13 16.17 19.61
CA LYS A 39 -9.24 16.68 20.40
C LYS A 39 -10.51 16.69 19.55
N LEU A 40 -11.59 16.16 20.08
CA LEU A 40 -12.89 16.06 19.43
C LEU A 40 -13.90 16.95 20.13
N THR A 41 -14.59 17.80 19.37
CA THR A 41 -15.78 18.55 19.82
C THR A 41 -17.03 17.98 19.15
N SER A 42 -18.20 18.59 19.39
CA SER A 42 -19.46 18.16 18.78
C SER A 42 -19.49 18.27 17.24
N LYS A 43 -18.60 19.08 16.64
CA LYS A 43 -18.60 19.35 15.19
C LYS A 43 -17.21 19.31 14.56
N THR A 44 -16.14 19.22 15.33
CA THR A 44 -14.79 19.43 14.80
C THR A 44 -13.77 18.51 15.46
N LEU A 45 -12.85 18.02 14.66
CA LEU A 45 -11.64 17.32 15.10
C LEU A 45 -10.45 18.27 14.99
N PHE A 46 -9.69 18.41 16.06
CA PHE A 46 -8.47 19.19 16.11
C PHE A 46 -7.27 18.27 16.37
N PHE A 47 -6.23 18.39 15.57
CA PHE A 47 -4.91 17.85 15.93
C PHE A 47 -4.01 19.00 16.39
N VAL A 48 -3.60 18.97 17.64
CA VAL A 48 -2.77 20.00 18.28
C VAL A 48 -1.40 19.43 18.56
N SER A 49 -0.37 19.98 17.92
CA SER A 49 1.03 19.70 18.24
C SER A 49 1.74 20.97 18.70
N GLU A 50 2.99 20.80 19.08
CA GLU A 50 3.84 21.87 19.59
C GLU A 50 3.90 23.15 18.74
N ASN A 51 3.82 23.01 17.42
CA ASN A 51 4.00 24.10 16.45
C ASN A 51 2.90 24.16 15.38
N LYS A 52 1.89 23.30 15.45
CA LYS A 52 0.87 23.18 14.40
C LYS A 52 -0.47 22.80 15.00
N VAL A 53 -1.51 23.46 14.51
CA VAL A 53 -2.90 23.01 14.71
C VAL A 53 -3.50 22.68 13.36
N LYS A 54 -4.15 21.54 13.28
CA LYS A 54 -5.01 21.15 12.17
C LYS A 54 -6.44 21.06 12.67
N LYS A 55 -7.38 21.47 11.83
CA LYS A 55 -8.81 21.51 12.11
C LYS A 55 -9.54 20.81 10.96
N TRP A 56 -10.47 19.92 11.30
CA TRP A 56 -11.32 19.23 10.35
C TRP A 56 -12.76 19.25 10.83
N LEU A 57 -13.70 19.68 10.00
CA LEU A 57 -15.12 19.55 10.31
C LEU A 57 -15.51 18.08 10.21
N LEU A 58 -16.33 17.60 11.14
CA LEU A 58 -16.79 16.21 11.11
C LEU A 58 -17.63 15.94 9.87
N GLU A 59 -18.47 16.89 9.45
CA GLU A 59 -19.35 16.75 8.28
C GLU A 59 -18.59 16.56 6.96
N ASP A 60 -17.32 16.97 6.89
CA ASP A 60 -16.46 16.78 5.72
C ASP A 60 -15.85 15.37 5.64
N ILE A 61 -15.89 14.60 6.74
CA ILE A 61 -15.35 13.24 6.77
C ILE A 61 -16.22 12.34 5.90
N LYS A 62 -15.60 11.71 4.90
CA LYS A 62 -16.26 10.73 4.02
C LYS A 62 -16.17 9.33 4.59
N TYR A 63 -14.96 8.94 4.97
CA TYR A 63 -14.69 7.60 5.47
C TYR A 63 -13.65 7.62 6.59
N ILE A 64 -13.74 6.60 7.42
CA ILE A 64 -12.71 6.26 8.38
C ILE A 64 -12.39 4.80 8.14
N PHE A 65 -11.11 4.49 7.91
CA PHE A 65 -10.65 3.12 7.74
C PHE A 65 -9.71 2.72 8.86
N PRO A 66 -9.80 1.46 9.33
CA PRO A 66 -8.83 0.91 10.27
C PRO A 66 -7.44 0.87 9.62
N ARG A 67 -6.42 1.13 10.43
CA ARG A 67 -5.02 1.00 10.04
C ARG A 67 -4.23 0.28 11.12
N LYS A 68 -3.16 -0.34 10.66
CA LYS A 68 -2.14 -0.89 11.54
C LYS A 68 -0.92 0.01 11.48
N TRP A 69 -0.33 0.30 12.62
CA TRP A 69 0.96 0.97 12.70
C TRP A 69 1.96 -0.03 13.27
N GLU A 70 3.01 -0.35 12.52
CA GLU A 70 4.00 -1.37 12.93
C GLU A 70 3.33 -2.73 13.28
N LEU A 71 2.36 -3.15 12.46
CA LEU A 71 1.47 -4.32 12.66
C LEU A 71 0.50 -4.26 13.85
N GLN A 72 0.48 -3.16 14.62
CA GLN A 72 -0.43 -3.00 15.76
C GLN A 72 -1.71 -2.29 15.34
N SER A 73 -2.88 -2.80 15.76
CA SER A 73 -4.20 -2.23 15.45
C SER A 73 -4.52 -1.00 16.30
N THR A 74 -3.75 0.06 16.11
CA THR A 74 -3.72 1.27 16.95
C THR A 74 -3.90 2.55 16.14
N ALA A 75 -4.21 2.44 14.85
CA ALA A 75 -4.36 3.59 13.97
C ALA A 75 -5.64 3.55 13.12
N PHE A 76 -6.03 4.71 12.63
CA PHE A 76 -7.09 4.89 11.66
C PHE A 76 -6.70 5.97 10.66
N GLU A 77 -7.27 5.90 9.47
CA GLU A 77 -7.08 6.91 8.43
C GLU A 77 -8.42 7.59 8.13
N ILE A 78 -8.47 8.90 8.32
CA ILE A 78 -9.64 9.73 8.05
C ILE A 78 -9.54 10.27 6.63
N TRP A 79 -10.56 10.02 5.82
CA TRP A 79 -10.63 10.40 4.42
C TRP A 79 -11.61 11.55 4.17
N PHE A 80 -11.12 12.54 3.44
CA PHE A 80 -11.86 13.67 2.88
C PHE A 80 -11.82 13.57 1.34
N ASP A 81 -12.44 14.53 0.63
CA ASP A 81 -12.57 14.46 -0.83
C ASP A 81 -11.24 14.39 -1.61
N ASN A 82 -10.15 14.97 -1.11
CA ASN A 82 -8.86 14.97 -1.84
C ASN A 82 -7.66 14.68 -0.93
N LYS A 83 -7.90 14.27 0.31
CA LYS A 83 -6.81 14.07 1.27
C LYS A 83 -7.24 13.11 2.37
N SER A 84 -6.28 12.34 2.85
CA SER A 84 -6.43 11.51 4.03
C SER A 84 -5.42 11.87 5.11
N TYR A 85 -5.72 11.49 6.34
CA TYR A 85 -4.86 11.70 7.49
C TYR A 85 -4.76 10.43 8.31
N PHE A 86 -3.56 9.85 8.38
CA PHE A 86 -3.26 8.66 9.14
C PHE A 86 -2.87 9.06 10.57
N ILE A 87 -3.62 8.56 11.56
CA ILE A 87 -3.43 8.90 12.97
C ILE A 87 -3.25 7.61 13.77
N ASN A 88 -2.10 7.48 14.43
CA ASN A 88 -1.81 6.40 15.37
C ASN A 88 -2.02 6.88 16.82
N PHE A 89 -2.66 6.08 17.67
CA PHE A 89 -2.93 6.43 19.07
C PHE A 89 -1.87 5.83 20.00
N GLU A 90 -1.24 6.66 20.85
CA GLU A 90 -0.15 6.19 21.73
C GLU A 90 -0.63 5.22 22.81
N LYS A 91 -1.88 5.36 23.27
CA LYS A 91 -2.52 4.44 24.23
C LYS A 91 -3.12 3.19 23.58
N GLY A 92 -2.90 3.01 22.28
CA GLY A 92 -3.26 1.81 21.54
C GLY A 92 -4.75 1.66 21.19
N LYS A 93 -5.19 0.42 21.04
CA LYS A 93 -6.50 0.04 20.46
C LYS A 93 -7.70 0.59 21.24
N GLN A 94 -7.59 0.74 22.56
CA GLN A 94 -8.69 1.27 23.37
C GLN A 94 -9.02 2.72 23.00
N SER A 95 -8.03 3.61 23.00
CA SER A 95 -8.24 5.02 22.65
C SER A 95 -8.68 5.20 21.20
N LEU A 96 -8.21 4.32 20.30
CA LEU A 96 -8.71 4.26 18.93
C LEU A 96 -10.22 3.97 18.89
N ASN A 97 -10.67 2.93 19.57
CA ASN A 97 -12.08 2.53 19.57
C ASN A 97 -12.98 3.60 20.18
N GLU A 98 -12.55 4.20 21.29
CA GLU A 98 -13.27 5.30 21.96
C GLU A 98 -13.42 6.51 21.02
N MET A 99 -12.34 6.93 20.37
CA MET A 99 -12.36 8.05 19.41
C MET A 99 -13.24 7.75 18.19
N PHE A 100 -13.10 6.56 17.61
CA PHE A 100 -13.91 6.14 16.46
C PHE A 100 -15.40 6.13 16.81
N LEU A 101 -15.78 5.50 17.93
CA LEU A 101 -17.17 5.40 18.36
C LEU A 101 -17.80 6.78 18.60
N GLN A 102 -17.04 7.70 19.20
CA GLN A 102 -17.52 9.06 19.44
C GLN A 102 -17.73 9.83 18.13
N ILE A 103 -16.80 9.74 17.16
CA ILE A 103 -16.95 10.35 15.84
C ILE A 103 -18.15 9.74 15.10
N TYR A 104 -18.27 8.41 15.10
CA TYR A 104 -19.37 7.68 14.47
C TYR A 104 -20.74 8.12 15.01
N THR A 105 -20.86 8.27 16.33
CA THR A 105 -22.07 8.73 17.01
C THR A 105 -22.43 10.16 16.61
N LEU A 106 -21.45 11.07 16.59
CA LEU A 106 -21.67 12.47 16.21
C LEU A 106 -22.06 12.63 14.72
N LEU A 107 -21.61 11.70 13.88
CA LEU A 107 -21.97 11.68 12.46
C LEU A 107 -23.24 10.89 12.16
N GLU A 108 -23.99 10.46 13.18
CA GLU A 108 -25.26 9.74 13.04
C GLU A 108 -25.13 8.49 12.13
N GLY A 109 -23.94 7.87 12.14
CA GLY A 109 -23.64 6.70 11.32
C GLY A 109 -23.56 6.94 9.81
N LYS A 110 -23.27 8.17 9.36
CA LYS A 110 -23.05 8.52 7.94
C LYS A 110 -21.73 8.03 7.36
N ILE A 111 -20.79 7.61 8.22
CA ILE A 111 -19.48 7.07 7.83
C ILE A 111 -19.45 5.54 7.97
N CYS A 112 -18.30 4.94 7.61
CA CYS A 112 -18.05 3.51 7.79
C CYS A 112 -18.43 3.06 9.21
N ARG A 113 -19.26 2.02 9.31
CA ARG A 113 -19.82 1.51 10.57
C ARG A 113 -18.88 0.56 11.31
N SER A 114 -17.81 0.14 10.65
CA SER A 114 -16.94 -0.92 11.12
C SER A 114 -15.47 -0.61 10.88
N LEU A 115 -14.65 -1.18 11.75
CA LEU A 115 -13.19 -1.26 11.62
C LEU A 115 -12.77 -2.66 11.17
N ASP A 116 -13.71 -3.52 10.77
CA ASP A 116 -13.46 -4.85 10.23
C ASP A 116 -13.48 -4.82 8.69
N PRO A 117 -12.38 -5.21 8.00
CA PRO A 117 -12.31 -5.21 6.54
C PRO A 117 -13.40 -6.03 5.83
N GLN A 118 -13.82 -7.16 6.41
CA GLN A 118 -14.84 -8.03 5.82
C GLN A 118 -16.23 -7.38 5.88
N GLU A 119 -16.55 -6.71 6.99
CA GLU A 119 -17.80 -5.95 7.09
C GLU A 119 -17.84 -4.78 6.11
N ILE A 120 -16.70 -4.09 5.91
CA ILE A 120 -16.55 -3.01 4.93
C ILE A 120 -16.75 -3.53 3.51
N LEU A 121 -16.13 -4.66 3.18
CA LEU A 121 -16.28 -5.32 1.89
C LEU A 121 -17.75 -5.65 1.62
N ASN A 122 -18.42 -6.32 2.56
CA ASN A 122 -19.82 -6.72 2.42
C ASN A 122 -20.74 -5.50 2.25
N TRP A 123 -20.53 -4.45 3.04
CA TRP A 123 -21.32 -3.22 2.95
C TRP A 123 -21.12 -2.49 1.61
N SER A 124 -19.91 -2.48 1.08
CA SER A 124 -19.59 -1.77 -0.17
C SER A 124 -20.19 -2.41 -1.42
N GLY A 125 -20.46 -3.71 -1.39
CA GLY A 125 -20.82 -4.50 -2.59
C GLY A 125 -19.71 -4.50 -3.67
N ALA A 126 -18.47 -4.17 -3.32
CA ALA A 126 -17.39 -3.96 -4.30
C ALA A 126 -17.09 -5.22 -5.12
N THR A 127 -17.04 -6.40 -4.48
CA THR A 127 -16.80 -7.67 -5.19
C THR A 127 -17.91 -7.94 -6.20
N GLU A 128 -19.18 -7.82 -5.82
CA GLU A 128 -20.31 -8.03 -6.73
C GLU A 128 -20.30 -7.02 -7.89
N ASN A 129 -20.00 -5.75 -7.60
CA ASN A 129 -19.91 -4.72 -8.63
C ASN A 129 -18.74 -4.98 -9.60
N TRP A 130 -17.60 -5.45 -9.10
CA TRP A 130 -16.47 -5.87 -9.95
C TRP A 130 -16.80 -7.10 -10.80
N GLN A 131 -17.47 -8.11 -10.23
CA GLN A 131 -17.90 -9.29 -10.97
C GLN A 131 -18.83 -8.94 -12.12
N LYS A 132 -19.75 -7.98 -11.89
CA LYS A 132 -20.70 -7.47 -12.89
C LYS A 132 -20.10 -6.43 -13.85
N GLY A 133 -18.79 -6.17 -13.77
CA GLY A 133 -18.10 -5.20 -14.63
C GLY A 133 -18.43 -3.73 -14.36
N LYS A 134 -19.06 -3.41 -13.21
CA LYS A 134 -19.34 -2.04 -12.78
C LYS A 134 -18.13 -1.35 -12.13
N LEU A 135 -17.15 -2.14 -11.68
CA LEU A 135 -15.83 -1.67 -11.25
C LEU A 135 -14.78 -2.24 -12.18
N SER A 136 -13.81 -1.39 -12.55
CA SER A 136 -12.62 -1.84 -13.29
C SER A 136 -11.71 -2.70 -12.40
N ASN A 137 -10.79 -3.45 -13.01
CA ASN A 137 -9.78 -4.21 -12.26
C ASN A 137 -8.94 -3.28 -11.38
N PHE A 138 -8.52 -2.13 -11.93
CA PHE A 138 -7.80 -1.12 -11.18
C PHE A 138 -8.58 -0.60 -9.97
N GLU A 139 -9.85 -0.22 -10.15
CA GLU A 139 -10.68 0.28 -9.05
C GLU A 139 -10.86 -0.77 -7.96
N TYR A 140 -11.11 -2.03 -8.36
CA TYR A 140 -11.26 -3.12 -7.40
C TYR A 140 -9.95 -3.40 -6.63
N LEU A 141 -8.80 -3.42 -7.30
CA LEU A 141 -7.50 -3.55 -6.64
C LEU A 141 -7.20 -2.40 -5.68
N MET A 142 -7.53 -1.16 -6.06
CA MET A 142 -7.42 -0.01 -5.15
C MET A 142 -8.29 -0.19 -3.91
N PHE A 143 -9.53 -0.68 -4.09
CA PHE A 143 -10.43 -0.96 -2.98
C PHE A 143 -9.89 -2.04 -2.03
N LEU A 144 -9.41 -3.17 -2.56
CA LEU A 144 -8.83 -4.26 -1.77
C LEU A 144 -7.58 -3.79 -0.99
N ASN A 145 -6.71 -3.00 -1.62
CA ASN A 145 -5.58 -2.36 -0.94
C ASN A 145 -6.07 -1.49 0.23
N LEU A 146 -7.05 -0.62 -0.01
CA LEU A 146 -7.58 0.29 1.00
C LEU A 146 -8.15 -0.43 2.23
N ILE A 147 -8.95 -1.48 2.02
CA ILE A 147 -9.60 -2.21 3.13
C ILE A 147 -8.66 -3.20 3.81
N SER A 148 -7.62 -3.68 3.13
CA SER A 148 -6.56 -4.50 3.76
C SER A 148 -5.61 -3.71 4.66
N GLY A 149 -5.78 -2.38 4.73
CA GLY A 149 -5.00 -1.48 5.57
C GLY A 149 -3.84 -0.78 4.85
N ARG A 150 -3.70 -0.93 3.53
CA ARG A 150 -2.68 -0.24 2.74
C ARG A 150 -2.99 1.25 2.65
N SER A 151 -1.96 2.09 2.63
CA SER A 151 -2.09 3.55 2.66
C SER A 151 -0.93 4.25 1.95
N TYR A 152 -1.23 5.39 1.31
CA TYR A 152 -0.21 6.30 0.79
C TYR A 152 0.51 7.08 1.89
N ASN A 153 -0.03 7.13 3.11
CA ASN A 153 0.56 7.87 4.23
C ASN A 153 1.65 7.09 4.97
N ASP A 154 1.78 5.79 4.72
CA ASP A 154 2.83 4.92 5.26
C ASP A 154 3.42 4.06 4.15
N LEU A 155 4.67 4.35 3.79
CA LEU A 155 5.37 3.69 2.68
C LEU A 155 5.65 2.21 2.93
N ASN A 156 5.63 1.75 4.19
CA ASN A 156 5.82 0.33 4.53
C ASN A 156 4.57 -0.51 4.26
N VAL A 157 3.41 0.14 4.13
CA VAL A 157 2.14 -0.46 3.76
C VAL A 157 1.55 0.18 2.50
N TYR A 158 2.41 0.59 1.55
CA TYR A 158 1.95 1.18 0.29
C TYR A 158 1.10 0.20 -0.52
N PRO A 159 0.09 0.68 -1.28
CA PRO A 159 -0.71 -0.18 -2.15
C PRO A 159 0.15 -1.02 -3.10
N VAL A 160 -0.25 -2.27 -3.31
CA VAL A 160 0.42 -3.27 -4.15
C VAL A 160 -0.44 -3.66 -5.34
N PHE A 161 0.17 -3.74 -6.52
CA PHE A 161 -0.42 -4.16 -7.79
C PHE A 161 0.43 -5.26 -8.43
N PRO A 162 -0.16 -6.17 -9.23
CA PRO A 162 0.59 -7.20 -9.91
C PRO A 162 1.43 -6.61 -11.05
N TRP A 163 2.60 -7.19 -11.30
CA TRP A 163 3.11 -7.24 -12.67
C TRP A 163 2.08 -7.93 -13.58
N VAL A 164 1.74 -7.30 -14.71
CA VAL A 164 0.73 -7.82 -15.66
C VAL A 164 1.37 -8.28 -16.96
N ILE A 165 2.18 -7.41 -17.57
CA ILE A 165 2.91 -7.71 -18.80
C ILE A 165 4.18 -8.48 -18.45
N ALA A 166 4.55 -9.46 -19.27
CA ALA A 166 5.79 -10.21 -19.21
C ALA A 166 6.70 -9.98 -20.43
N ASP A 167 6.17 -9.35 -21.49
CA ASP A 167 6.93 -9.01 -22.69
C ASP A 167 7.40 -7.55 -22.66
N TYR A 168 8.67 -7.35 -22.33
CA TYR A 168 9.35 -6.05 -22.35
C TYR A 168 10.47 -5.98 -23.41
N GLN A 169 10.53 -6.95 -24.32
CA GLN A 169 11.60 -7.10 -25.32
C GLN A 169 11.10 -6.91 -26.76
N SER A 170 9.83 -7.26 -27.03
CA SER A 170 9.27 -7.11 -28.37
C SER A 170 9.14 -5.64 -28.80
N THR A 171 9.28 -5.38 -30.10
CA THR A 171 9.06 -4.05 -30.70
C THR A 171 7.58 -3.68 -30.81
N LYS A 172 6.69 -4.66 -30.68
CA LYS A 172 5.23 -4.48 -30.65
C LYS A 172 4.63 -5.36 -29.57
N LEU A 173 3.71 -4.80 -28.81
CA LEU A 173 2.99 -5.51 -27.75
C LEU A 173 1.67 -6.06 -28.30
N ASP A 174 1.47 -7.39 -28.24
CA ASP A 174 0.23 -8.04 -28.64
C ASP A 174 -0.59 -8.45 -27.42
N LEU A 175 -1.57 -7.62 -27.04
CA LEU A 175 -2.46 -7.89 -25.91
C LEU A 175 -3.47 -9.03 -26.16
N ASN A 176 -3.52 -9.61 -27.36
CA ASN A 176 -4.32 -10.81 -27.62
C ASN A 176 -3.52 -12.10 -27.43
N ASN A 177 -2.19 -12.01 -27.25
CA ASN A 177 -1.33 -13.15 -27.05
C ASN A 177 -1.20 -13.45 -25.54
N PRO A 178 -1.66 -14.61 -25.06
CA PRO A 178 -1.53 -14.98 -23.65
C PRO A 178 -0.07 -14.99 -23.15
N LYS A 179 0.91 -15.21 -24.03
CA LYS A 179 2.34 -15.19 -23.66
C LYS A 179 2.87 -13.79 -23.33
N THR A 180 2.12 -12.74 -23.65
CA THR A 180 2.45 -11.36 -23.27
C THR A 180 2.22 -11.11 -21.78
N TYR A 181 1.46 -11.97 -21.10
CA TYR A 181 1.04 -11.78 -19.72
C TYR A 181 1.86 -12.63 -18.75
N ARG A 182 2.06 -12.09 -17.54
CA ARG A 182 2.56 -12.84 -16.39
C ARG A 182 1.52 -13.87 -15.94
N ASP A 183 1.98 -15.02 -15.50
CA ASP A 183 1.14 -15.97 -14.77
C ASP A 183 0.78 -15.38 -13.39
N LEU A 184 -0.48 -14.98 -13.25
CA LEU A 184 -1.04 -14.38 -12.03
C LEU A 184 -1.36 -15.42 -10.94
N SER A 185 -1.25 -16.72 -11.24
CA SER A 185 -1.46 -17.78 -10.25
C SER A 185 -0.23 -18.06 -9.39
N LEU A 186 0.92 -17.49 -9.76
CA LEU A 186 2.20 -17.70 -9.10
C LEU A 186 2.72 -16.40 -8.48
N PRO A 187 3.30 -16.42 -7.27
CA PRO A 187 4.09 -15.31 -6.79
C PRO A 187 5.33 -15.10 -7.67
N LEU A 188 5.92 -13.89 -7.66
CA LEU A 188 7.09 -13.59 -8.50
C LEU A 188 8.22 -14.61 -8.35
N GLY A 189 8.47 -15.10 -7.12
CA GLY A 189 9.56 -16.04 -6.86
C GLY A 189 9.34 -17.45 -7.37
N ALA A 190 8.11 -17.77 -7.76
CA ALA A 190 7.73 -19.04 -8.37
C ALA A 190 7.64 -18.97 -9.90
N LEU A 191 7.82 -17.80 -10.52
CA LEU A 191 7.72 -17.65 -11.98
C LEU A 191 8.83 -18.38 -12.74
N HIS A 192 10.08 -18.22 -12.30
CA HIS A 192 11.23 -18.86 -12.93
C HIS A 192 11.64 -20.12 -12.18
N PRO A 193 11.84 -21.28 -12.85
CA PRO A 193 12.14 -22.55 -12.19
C PRO A 193 13.36 -22.50 -11.24
N SER A 194 14.47 -21.89 -11.67
CA SER A 194 15.67 -21.77 -10.81
C SER A 194 15.49 -20.79 -9.65
N SER A 195 14.55 -19.85 -9.75
CA SER A 195 14.20 -18.99 -8.61
C SER A 195 13.41 -19.82 -7.59
N LEU A 196 12.39 -20.55 -8.06
CA LEU A 196 11.56 -21.41 -7.23
C LEU A 196 12.39 -22.45 -6.48
N GLU A 197 13.32 -23.13 -7.17
CA GLU A 197 14.21 -24.13 -6.56
C GLU A 197 15.01 -23.55 -5.38
N ARG A 198 15.54 -22.32 -5.53
CA ARG A 198 16.29 -21.65 -4.47
C ARG A 198 15.43 -21.33 -3.25
N HIS A 199 14.20 -20.88 -3.47
CA HIS A 199 13.25 -20.57 -2.39
C HIS A 199 12.76 -21.83 -1.67
N LEU A 200 12.56 -22.92 -2.41
CA LEU A 200 12.23 -24.22 -1.83
C LEU A 200 13.39 -24.79 -1.02
N GLN A 201 14.62 -24.69 -1.54
CA GLN A 201 15.82 -25.11 -0.82
C GLN A 201 15.94 -24.35 0.50
N LYS A 202 15.82 -23.02 0.46
CA LYS A 202 15.81 -22.17 1.67
C LYS A 202 14.72 -22.57 2.67
N TYR A 203 13.50 -22.82 2.18
CA TYR A 203 12.39 -23.25 3.03
C TYR A 203 12.72 -24.59 3.74
N ASN A 204 13.28 -25.55 3.01
CA ASN A 204 13.68 -26.84 3.55
C ASN A 204 14.83 -26.69 4.57
N ASP A 205 15.85 -25.89 4.25
CA ASP A 205 17.00 -25.64 5.14
C ASP A 205 16.55 -25.00 6.46
N LEU A 206 15.56 -24.10 6.42
CA LEU A 206 15.03 -23.43 7.61
C LEU A 206 14.10 -24.32 8.45
N SER A 207 13.59 -25.42 7.90
CA SER A 207 12.63 -26.29 8.59
C SER A 207 13.20 -26.93 9.86
N ASP A 208 14.54 -27.04 9.96
CA ASP A 208 15.23 -27.58 11.14
C ASP A 208 15.50 -26.54 12.24
N TYR A 209 15.35 -25.24 11.95
CA TYR A 209 15.79 -24.14 12.83
C TYR A 209 14.68 -23.23 13.35
N GLY A 210 13.46 -23.34 12.82
CA GLY A 210 12.32 -22.51 13.24
C GLY A 210 11.17 -22.58 12.25
N THR A 211 10.34 -21.54 12.23
CA THR A 211 9.24 -21.43 11.25
C THR A 211 9.83 -21.18 9.86
N PRO A 212 9.77 -22.15 8.93
CA PRO A 212 10.36 -21.99 7.61
C PRO A 212 9.58 -20.99 6.75
N TYR A 213 10.27 -20.33 5.84
CA TYR A 213 9.68 -19.40 4.89
C TYR A 213 10.47 -19.39 3.59
N MET A 214 9.81 -19.03 2.49
CA MET A 214 10.42 -18.85 1.19
C MET A 214 10.97 -17.41 1.07
N TYR A 215 10.13 -16.43 1.40
CA TYR A 215 10.43 -15.02 1.14
C TYR A 215 10.70 -14.23 2.43
N GLY A 216 11.90 -13.63 2.49
CA GLY A 216 12.38 -12.88 3.66
C GLY A 216 12.28 -11.36 3.57
N LYS A 217 11.81 -10.83 2.44
CA LYS A 217 11.61 -9.39 2.21
C LYS A 217 10.37 -9.21 1.36
N MET A 218 9.43 -8.36 1.78
CA MET A 218 8.13 -8.22 1.15
C MET A 218 8.19 -7.66 -0.27
N TYR A 219 7.21 -8.06 -1.08
CA TYR A 219 7.00 -7.51 -2.42
C TYR A 219 6.59 -6.04 -2.47
N SER A 220 6.19 -5.48 -1.32
CA SER A 220 5.88 -4.07 -1.14
C SER A 220 6.44 -3.63 0.22
N ASN A 221 7.33 -2.64 0.19
CA ASN A 221 7.93 -1.97 1.34
C ASN A 221 8.41 -0.57 0.92
N GLU A 222 8.84 0.23 1.91
CA GLU A 222 9.27 1.60 1.67
C GLU A 222 10.42 1.71 0.66
N GLU A 223 11.36 0.76 0.68
CA GLU A 223 12.48 0.72 -0.26
C GLU A 223 12.00 0.50 -1.71
N ALA A 224 11.06 -0.42 -1.94
CA ALA A 224 10.50 -0.67 -3.26
C ALA A 224 9.74 0.55 -3.80
N VAL A 225 8.98 1.24 -2.94
CA VAL A 225 8.26 2.46 -3.34
C VAL A 225 9.22 3.58 -3.72
N LYS A 226 10.24 3.84 -2.87
CA LYS A 226 11.27 4.83 -3.17
C LYS A 226 12.07 4.46 -4.42
N TYR A 227 12.34 3.18 -4.63
CA TYR A 227 13.03 2.68 -5.82
C TYR A 227 12.27 3.05 -7.10
N TYR A 228 10.97 2.75 -7.17
CA TYR A 228 10.16 3.07 -8.34
C TYR A 228 9.91 4.58 -8.51
N LEU A 229 9.60 5.28 -7.41
CA LEU A 229 9.13 6.67 -7.46
C LEU A 229 10.24 7.70 -7.22
N LEU A 230 11.52 7.29 -7.22
CA LEU A 230 12.69 8.12 -6.90
C LEU A 230 12.71 9.50 -7.59
N ARG A 231 12.16 9.59 -8.81
CA ARG A 231 12.16 10.82 -9.63
C ARG A 231 11.08 11.83 -9.26
N MET A 232 10.16 11.45 -8.39
CA MET A 232 9.09 12.30 -7.92
C MET A 232 9.33 12.74 -6.48
N ASP A 233 8.98 13.99 -6.16
CA ASP A 233 8.83 14.40 -4.78
C ASP A 233 7.52 13.82 -4.19
N PRO A 234 7.51 13.44 -2.91
CA PRO A 234 8.59 13.63 -1.93
C PRO A 234 9.63 12.50 -1.87
N PHE A 235 9.57 11.52 -2.77
CA PHE A 235 10.41 10.31 -2.72
C PHE A 235 11.89 10.59 -2.96
N SER A 236 12.20 11.52 -3.87
CA SER A 236 13.55 12.06 -4.08
C SER A 236 14.12 12.66 -2.77
N THR A 237 13.36 13.52 -2.10
CA THR A 237 13.72 14.11 -0.80
C THR A 237 13.88 13.03 0.29
N LEU A 238 12.98 12.06 0.34
CA LEU A 238 13.04 10.94 1.29
C LEU A 238 14.26 10.04 1.09
N HIS A 239 14.73 9.89 -0.15
CA HIS A 239 15.96 9.16 -0.46
C HIS A 239 17.19 9.88 0.08
N LEU A 240 17.29 11.19 -0.15
CA LEU A 240 18.43 12.01 0.28
C LEU A 240 18.52 12.20 1.80
N THR A 241 17.38 12.30 2.48
CA THR A 241 17.33 12.52 3.94
C THR A 241 17.72 11.29 4.76
N ALA A 242 17.79 10.09 4.14
CA ALA A 242 18.10 8.82 4.80
C ALA A 242 19.62 8.60 5.07
N ASN A 243 20.35 9.64 5.47
CA ASN A 243 21.79 9.62 5.82
C ASN A 243 22.76 9.32 4.67
N THR A 244 22.38 9.56 3.42
CA THR A 244 23.31 9.52 2.27
C THR A 244 23.40 10.91 1.64
N PRO A 245 24.54 11.64 1.77
CA PRO A 245 24.69 12.98 1.16
C PRO A 245 24.81 12.93 -0.38
N GLN A 246 24.59 11.75 -0.98
CA GLN A 246 24.71 11.44 -2.39
C GLN A 246 23.66 10.39 -2.76
N TRP A 247 23.18 10.40 -4.01
CA TRP A 247 22.17 9.46 -4.52
C TRP A 247 22.53 7.98 -4.35
N GLY A 248 23.81 7.67 -4.15
CA GLY A 248 24.30 6.30 -4.01
C GLY A 248 24.86 5.79 -5.33
N ARG A 249 24.95 4.46 -5.45
CA ARG A 249 25.50 3.80 -6.64
C ARG A 249 24.43 3.78 -7.75
N PRO A 250 24.73 4.27 -8.97
CA PRO A 250 23.75 4.33 -10.05
C PRO A 250 23.09 3.00 -10.39
N GLU A 251 23.82 1.90 -10.20
CA GLU A 251 23.35 0.54 -10.50
C GLU A 251 22.23 0.07 -9.57
N ARG A 252 21.99 0.80 -8.47
CA ARG A 252 20.91 0.54 -7.51
C ARG A 252 19.66 1.37 -7.77
N HIS A 253 19.65 2.22 -8.80
CA HIS A 253 18.48 3.02 -9.16
C HIS A 253 17.58 2.27 -10.15
N PHE A 254 16.30 2.63 -10.13
CA PHE A 254 15.36 2.19 -11.16
C PHE A 254 15.65 2.95 -12.46
N LEU A 255 16.34 2.30 -13.39
CA LEU A 255 16.80 2.91 -14.64
C LEU A 255 16.13 2.31 -15.88
N SER A 256 15.56 1.10 -15.78
CA SER A 256 15.05 0.37 -16.95
C SER A 256 13.93 -0.58 -16.56
N ILE A 257 12.77 -0.44 -17.21
CA ILE A 257 11.63 -1.35 -17.01
C ILE A 257 11.97 -2.78 -17.48
N PRO A 258 12.51 -3.01 -18.69
CA PRO A 258 12.86 -4.37 -19.13
C PRO A 258 13.85 -5.07 -18.19
N ARG A 259 14.87 -4.34 -17.72
CA ARG A 259 15.83 -4.88 -16.75
C ARG A 259 15.16 -5.22 -15.42
N GLN A 260 14.31 -4.33 -14.92
CA GLN A 260 13.61 -4.55 -13.66
C GLN A 260 12.69 -5.77 -13.71
N TRP A 261 11.95 -5.96 -14.81
CA TRP A 261 11.16 -7.18 -15.01
C TRP A 261 12.04 -8.43 -14.99
N GLU A 262 13.16 -8.41 -15.72
CA GLU A 262 14.08 -9.54 -15.79
C GLU A 262 14.67 -9.90 -14.41
N ASP A 263 15.06 -8.88 -13.63
CA ASP A 263 15.55 -9.04 -12.26
C ASP A 263 14.47 -9.63 -11.36
N CYS A 264 13.21 -9.19 -11.48
CA CYS A 264 12.07 -9.76 -10.74
C CYS A 264 11.66 -11.16 -11.20
N TYR A 265 11.77 -11.47 -12.50
CA TYR A 265 11.40 -12.76 -13.08
C TYR A 265 12.42 -13.84 -12.70
N LYS A 266 13.72 -13.55 -12.86
CA LYS A 266 14.80 -14.48 -12.47
C LYS A 266 15.08 -14.49 -10.98
N GLN A 267 14.69 -13.43 -10.27
CA GLN A 267 15.04 -13.16 -8.87
C GLN A 267 16.50 -13.45 -8.58
N THR A 268 17.39 -12.70 -9.23
CA THR A 268 18.83 -12.81 -8.99
C THR A 268 19.21 -12.26 -7.60
N THR A 269 18.32 -11.48 -6.99
CA THR A 269 18.37 -11.02 -5.60
C THR A 269 17.16 -11.52 -4.81
N ASP A 270 17.19 -11.40 -3.48
CA ASP A 270 16.05 -11.75 -2.60
C ASP A 270 14.86 -10.76 -2.69
N GLU A 271 14.84 -9.86 -3.69
CA GLU A 271 13.93 -8.73 -3.76
C GLU A 271 12.84 -8.92 -4.81
N ALA A 272 11.76 -9.59 -4.41
CA ALA A 272 10.60 -9.86 -5.24
C ALA A 272 9.62 -8.67 -5.32
N ARG A 273 9.99 -7.54 -5.94
CA ARG A 273 9.15 -6.32 -5.97
C ARG A 273 7.93 -6.45 -6.91
N GLU A 274 6.73 -6.55 -6.35
CA GLU A 274 5.48 -6.30 -7.11
C GLU A 274 5.37 -4.79 -7.43
N LEU A 275 4.36 -4.40 -8.20
CA LEU A 275 4.21 -3.02 -8.69
C LEU A 275 3.48 -2.11 -7.68
N VAL A 276 3.69 -0.82 -7.86
CA VAL A 276 2.87 0.24 -7.26
C VAL A 276 1.78 0.70 -8.24
N PRO A 277 0.65 1.25 -7.77
CA PRO A 277 -0.47 1.65 -8.64
C PRO A 277 -0.09 2.63 -9.76
N GLU A 278 0.93 3.47 -9.55
CA GLU A 278 1.40 4.52 -10.47
C GLU A 278 1.77 3.98 -11.85
N PHE A 279 2.19 2.71 -11.96
CA PHE A 279 2.47 2.04 -13.24
C PHE A 279 1.26 2.01 -14.19
N PHE A 280 0.04 2.23 -13.68
CA PHE A 280 -1.22 2.11 -14.41
C PHE A 280 -1.98 3.43 -14.61
N TYR A 281 -1.44 4.56 -14.12
CA TYR A 281 -2.08 5.86 -14.33
C TYR A 281 -1.15 7.07 -14.36
N LEU A 282 0.10 6.97 -13.90
CA LEU A 282 0.99 8.12 -13.74
C LEU A 282 2.26 7.95 -14.58
N PRO A 283 2.48 8.71 -15.66
CA PRO A 283 3.69 8.59 -16.47
C PRO A 283 4.91 9.32 -15.87
N ASP A 284 4.71 10.25 -14.95
CA ASP A 284 5.74 11.16 -14.43
C ASP A 284 6.88 10.47 -13.67
N TYR A 285 6.65 9.32 -13.02
CA TYR A 285 7.72 8.60 -12.32
C TYR A 285 8.83 8.08 -13.26
N LEU A 286 8.55 7.98 -14.57
CA LEU A 286 9.50 7.57 -15.59
C LEU A 286 10.36 8.74 -16.08
N ARG A 287 10.02 9.98 -15.71
CA ARG A 287 10.69 11.19 -16.14
C ARG A 287 11.60 11.74 -15.09
N ASP A 288 12.84 12.05 -15.47
CA ASP A 288 13.74 12.81 -14.61
C ASP A 288 13.54 14.32 -14.81
N SER A 289 12.33 14.81 -14.51
CA SER A 289 11.98 16.23 -14.67
C SER A 289 12.73 17.15 -13.70
N ASN A 290 13.25 16.58 -12.60
CA ASN A 290 13.99 17.29 -11.57
C ASN A 290 15.50 17.26 -11.79
N GLU A 291 15.97 16.73 -12.93
CA GLU A 291 17.39 16.70 -13.29
C GLU A 291 18.26 16.03 -12.20
N LEU A 292 17.74 14.95 -11.62
CA LEU A 292 18.39 14.25 -10.53
C LEU A 292 19.72 13.67 -11.03
N ARG A 293 20.82 14.07 -10.40
CA ARG A 293 22.18 13.61 -10.75
C ARG A 293 22.43 12.18 -10.27
N LEU A 294 21.67 11.22 -10.79
CA LEU A 294 21.70 9.79 -10.43
C LEU A 294 22.96 9.03 -10.93
N GLY A 295 24.00 9.77 -11.32
CA GLY A 295 25.38 9.32 -11.59
C GLY A 295 25.73 9.04 -13.04
N TYR A 296 24.76 8.79 -13.93
CA TYR A 296 24.95 8.87 -15.38
C TYR A 296 24.00 9.93 -15.92
N ASN A 297 24.41 10.68 -16.95
CA ASN A 297 23.66 11.78 -17.58
C ASN A 297 22.14 11.55 -17.57
N PHE A 298 21.37 12.48 -16.99
CA PHE A 298 19.90 12.66 -17.06
C PHE A 298 19.16 11.41 -17.59
N ALA A 299 18.87 10.47 -16.70
CA ALA A 299 18.34 9.18 -17.11
C ALA A 299 16.84 9.12 -16.82
N HIS A 300 16.02 9.55 -17.78
CA HIS A 300 14.67 9.00 -17.93
C HIS A 300 14.73 7.47 -17.82
N VAL A 301 13.69 6.85 -17.28
CA VAL A 301 13.65 5.39 -17.22
C VAL A 301 13.57 4.82 -18.63
N GLU A 302 14.44 3.87 -18.95
CA GLU A 302 14.40 3.14 -20.20
C GLU A 302 13.09 2.35 -20.31
N LEU A 303 12.36 2.64 -21.39
CA LEU A 303 11.09 2.02 -21.72
C LEU A 303 11.31 0.76 -22.57
N PRO A 304 10.37 -0.20 -22.54
CA PRO A 304 10.40 -1.32 -23.48
C PRO A 304 10.24 -0.84 -24.94
N PRO A 305 10.75 -1.58 -25.93
CA PRO A 305 10.76 -1.13 -27.34
C PRO A 305 9.38 -0.82 -27.94
N TRP A 306 8.31 -1.41 -27.39
CA TRP A 306 6.92 -1.16 -27.81
C TRP A 306 6.31 0.14 -27.26
N ALA A 307 6.97 0.83 -26.32
CA ALA A 307 6.51 2.10 -25.74
C ALA A 307 7.40 3.27 -26.19
N GLN A 308 6.83 4.18 -26.98
CA GLN A 308 7.52 5.36 -27.49
C GLN A 308 7.54 6.52 -26.48
N SER A 309 6.67 6.50 -25.48
CA SER A 309 6.64 7.50 -24.41
C SER A 309 6.16 6.90 -23.08
N PRO A 310 6.43 7.56 -21.94
CA PRO A 310 5.87 7.20 -20.64
C PRO A 310 4.33 7.08 -20.64
N GLU A 311 3.62 7.96 -21.35
CA GLU A 311 2.15 7.88 -21.50
C GLU A 311 1.74 6.60 -22.20
N GLN A 312 2.41 6.26 -23.30
CA GLN A 312 2.10 5.05 -24.06
C GLN A 312 2.38 3.81 -23.23
N PHE A 313 3.46 3.80 -22.45
CA PHE A 313 3.76 2.73 -21.50
C PHE A 313 2.63 2.55 -20.49
N VAL A 314 2.24 3.62 -19.80
CA VAL A 314 1.17 3.59 -18.78
C VAL A 314 -0.17 3.19 -19.41
N TYR A 315 -0.49 3.72 -20.59
CA TYR A 315 -1.69 3.38 -21.34
C TYR A 315 -1.77 1.87 -21.64
N TYR A 316 -0.70 1.27 -22.15
CA TYR A 316 -0.68 -0.18 -22.41
C TYR A 316 -0.72 -1.02 -21.13
N ASN A 317 -0.08 -0.58 -20.04
CA ASN A 317 -0.23 -1.26 -18.75
C ASN A 317 -1.68 -1.25 -18.28
N ARG A 318 -2.37 -0.10 -18.40
CA ARG A 318 -3.78 -0.01 -18.03
C ARG A 318 -4.66 -0.86 -18.96
N LEU A 319 -4.43 -0.85 -20.27
CA LEU A 319 -5.13 -1.74 -21.20
C LEU A 319 -4.92 -3.22 -20.88
N ALA A 320 -3.68 -3.61 -20.57
CA ALA A 320 -3.37 -4.98 -20.20
C ALA A 320 -4.07 -5.38 -18.89
N LEU A 321 -4.01 -4.52 -17.86
CA LEU A 321 -4.70 -4.74 -16.58
C LEU A 321 -6.21 -4.91 -16.74
N GLU A 322 -6.84 -4.16 -17.63
CA GLU A 322 -8.29 -4.22 -17.88
C GLU A 322 -8.69 -5.28 -18.94
N SER A 323 -7.73 -6.04 -19.48
CA SER A 323 -8.00 -7.08 -20.48
C SER A 323 -8.81 -8.25 -19.93
N ASN A 324 -9.44 -9.03 -20.82
CA ASN A 324 -10.14 -10.26 -20.45
C ASN A 324 -9.18 -11.30 -19.85
N ILE A 325 -7.98 -11.43 -20.41
CA ILE A 325 -6.95 -12.35 -19.90
C ILE A 325 -6.64 -12.05 -18.43
N VAL A 326 -6.45 -10.77 -18.07
CA VAL A 326 -6.24 -10.40 -16.66
C VAL A 326 -7.52 -10.59 -15.85
N SER A 327 -8.68 -10.15 -16.36
CA SER A 327 -9.94 -10.29 -15.62
C SER A 327 -10.27 -11.73 -15.23
N GLU A 328 -9.95 -12.70 -16.10
CA GLU A 328 -10.15 -14.14 -15.84
C GLU A 328 -9.18 -14.68 -14.80
N ASN A 329 -7.95 -14.15 -14.75
CA ASN A 329 -6.86 -14.67 -13.92
C ASN A 329 -6.56 -13.86 -12.65
N LEU A 330 -7.06 -12.64 -12.54
CA LEU A 330 -6.86 -11.74 -11.40
C LEU A 330 -7.31 -12.33 -10.05
N PRO A 331 -8.41 -13.12 -9.96
CA PRO A 331 -8.76 -13.84 -8.74
C PRO A 331 -7.60 -14.63 -8.15
N ASN A 332 -6.79 -15.28 -8.99
CA ASN A 332 -5.66 -16.09 -8.51
C ASN A 332 -4.59 -15.24 -7.82
N TRP A 333 -4.29 -14.04 -8.35
CA TRP A 333 -3.35 -13.13 -7.72
C TRP A 333 -3.93 -12.52 -6.45
N ILE A 334 -5.22 -12.18 -6.45
CA ILE A 334 -5.92 -11.73 -5.25
C ILE A 334 -5.85 -12.79 -4.14
N ASP A 335 -5.98 -14.08 -4.48
CA ASP A 335 -5.86 -15.17 -3.52
C ASP A 335 -4.48 -15.26 -2.88
N LEU A 336 -3.41 -14.95 -3.62
CA LEU A 336 -2.04 -14.89 -3.09
C LEU A 336 -1.83 -13.73 -2.13
N ILE A 337 -2.39 -12.55 -2.44
CA ILE A 337 -2.08 -11.30 -1.76
C ILE A 337 -3.05 -10.99 -0.63
N PHE A 338 -4.34 -11.18 -0.85
CA PHE A 338 -5.43 -10.82 0.08
C PHE A 338 -6.31 -11.99 0.47
N GLY A 339 -6.20 -13.14 -0.21
CA GLY A 339 -7.12 -14.25 -0.06
C GLY A 339 -6.54 -15.48 0.62
N TYR A 340 -7.12 -16.63 0.31
CA TYR A 340 -6.92 -17.85 1.09
C TYR A 340 -5.53 -18.49 0.90
N LYS A 341 -4.80 -18.15 -0.17
CA LYS A 341 -3.41 -18.59 -0.43
C LYS A 341 -2.35 -17.69 0.21
N GLN A 342 -2.75 -16.73 1.05
CA GLN A 342 -1.81 -15.82 1.73
C GLN A 342 -1.06 -16.49 2.89
N LYS A 343 -1.66 -17.49 3.56
CA LYS A 343 -1.09 -18.20 4.72
C LYS A 343 -1.54 -19.66 4.79
N GLY A 344 -0.90 -20.43 5.68
CA GLY A 344 -1.24 -21.83 5.93
C GLY A 344 -0.84 -22.78 4.80
N GLU A 345 -1.46 -23.96 4.75
CA GLU A 345 -1.13 -25.00 3.76
C GLU A 345 -1.34 -24.55 2.32
N GLU A 346 -2.34 -23.72 2.07
CA GLU A 346 -2.64 -23.21 0.72
C GLU A 346 -1.56 -22.25 0.23
N ALA A 347 -0.94 -21.48 1.14
CA ALA A 347 0.24 -20.69 0.79
C ALA A 347 1.44 -21.58 0.46
N LEU A 348 1.65 -22.68 1.18
CA LEU A 348 2.72 -23.63 0.87
C LEU A 348 2.53 -24.28 -0.50
N LYS A 349 1.31 -24.76 -0.80
CA LYS A 349 0.96 -25.32 -2.12
C LYS A 349 1.14 -24.31 -3.26
N ALA A 350 0.90 -23.03 -2.97
CA ALA A 350 1.04 -21.93 -3.93
C ALA A 350 2.47 -21.34 -3.98
N ASN A 351 3.44 -21.90 -3.25
CA ASN A 351 4.80 -21.36 -3.11
C ASN A 351 4.83 -19.89 -2.63
N ASN A 352 3.96 -19.53 -1.69
CA ASN A 352 3.68 -18.16 -1.24
C ASN A 352 3.93 -17.98 0.28
N VAL A 353 4.93 -18.65 0.84
CA VAL A 353 5.19 -18.59 2.29
C VAL A 353 6.17 -17.47 2.63
N TRP A 354 5.68 -16.43 3.30
CA TRP A 354 6.48 -15.29 3.76
C TRP A 354 6.99 -15.51 5.18
N ASN A 355 8.03 -14.77 5.57
CA ASN A 355 8.49 -14.77 6.96
C ASN A 355 7.35 -14.41 7.91
N TYR A 356 7.14 -15.24 8.93
CA TYR A 356 6.03 -15.13 9.87
C TYR A 356 5.96 -13.77 10.58
N LEU A 357 7.10 -13.09 10.76
CA LEU A 357 7.18 -11.76 11.38
C LEU A 357 6.39 -10.68 10.61
N PHE A 358 6.09 -10.89 9.32
CA PHE A 358 5.39 -9.91 8.49
C PHE A 358 3.87 -10.01 8.59
N TYR A 359 3.35 -11.05 9.24
CA TYR A 359 1.93 -11.26 9.43
C TYR A 359 1.45 -10.60 10.71
N GLU A 360 0.27 -10.00 10.64
CA GLU A 360 -0.42 -9.50 11.82
C GLU A 360 -0.63 -10.60 12.87
N ASN A 361 -0.57 -10.22 14.14
CA ASN A 361 -0.80 -11.11 15.29
C ASN A 361 0.14 -12.32 15.38
N ALA A 362 1.20 -12.40 14.57
CA ALA A 362 2.19 -13.47 14.64
C ALA A 362 3.02 -13.40 15.93
N ILE A 363 3.29 -12.18 16.41
CA ILE A 363 3.95 -11.91 17.69
C ILE A 363 3.19 -10.80 18.43
N ASN A 364 2.96 -10.99 19.73
CA ASN A 364 2.48 -9.91 20.58
C ASN A 364 3.64 -9.01 21.00
N ILE A 365 3.90 -7.94 20.24
CA ILE A 365 5.01 -7.01 20.47
C ILE A 365 4.93 -6.39 21.89
N ALA A 366 3.72 -6.21 22.44
CA ALA A 366 3.52 -5.61 23.76
C ALA A 366 3.98 -6.51 24.93
N GLU A 367 4.17 -7.81 24.69
CA GLU A 367 4.65 -8.77 25.69
C GLU A 367 6.17 -8.99 25.64
N LEU A 368 6.84 -8.49 24.60
CA LEU A 368 8.29 -8.58 24.45
C LEU A 368 9.00 -7.58 25.38
N ASP A 369 10.23 -7.90 25.78
CA ASP A 369 11.08 -6.89 26.40
C ASP A 369 11.41 -5.74 25.41
N PRO A 370 11.74 -4.53 25.90
CA PRO A 370 11.93 -3.37 25.02
C PRO A 370 12.96 -3.55 23.91
N VAL A 371 14.03 -4.33 24.16
CA VAL A 371 15.10 -4.53 23.17
C VAL A 371 14.65 -5.50 22.08
N GLN A 372 13.97 -6.58 22.48
CA GLN A 372 13.35 -7.51 21.53
C GLN A 372 12.25 -6.83 20.70
N ALA A 373 11.40 -6.03 21.34
CA ALA A 373 10.35 -5.27 20.67
C ALA A 373 10.93 -4.32 19.62
N GLU A 374 11.97 -3.55 19.97
CA GLU A 374 12.67 -2.66 19.03
C GLU A 374 13.27 -3.43 17.85
N HIS A 375 13.90 -4.58 18.11
CA HIS A 375 14.48 -5.42 17.07
C HIS A 375 13.41 -5.97 16.10
N VAL A 376 12.31 -6.50 16.63
CA VAL A 376 11.20 -7.04 15.83
C VAL A 376 10.55 -5.92 15.00
N VAL A 377 10.26 -4.77 15.60
CA VAL A 377 9.69 -3.61 14.90
C VAL A 377 10.62 -3.15 13.77
N LYS A 378 11.93 -3.08 14.03
CA LYS A 378 12.92 -2.73 13.01
C LYS A 378 12.87 -3.69 11.82
N LEU A 379 12.85 -5.01 12.06
CA LEU A 379 12.74 -6.01 10.99
C LEU A 379 11.44 -5.86 10.19
N ILE A 380 10.31 -5.62 10.86
CA ILE A 380 9.01 -5.38 10.21
C ILE A 380 9.06 -4.16 9.31
N VAL A 381 9.64 -3.05 9.80
CA VAL A 381 9.75 -1.80 9.04
C VAL A 381 10.71 -1.96 7.86
N GLU A 382 11.86 -2.60 8.05
CA GLU A 382 12.85 -2.77 6.96
C GLU A 382 12.39 -3.75 5.88
N SER A 383 11.66 -4.80 6.26
CA SER A 383 11.26 -5.86 5.32
C SER A 383 9.88 -5.65 4.70
N GLY A 384 9.00 -4.88 5.34
CA GLY A 384 7.61 -4.65 4.93
C GLY A 384 6.58 -5.53 5.64
N GLN A 385 5.30 -5.29 5.35
CA GLN A 385 4.17 -5.94 6.02
C GLN A 385 3.22 -6.63 5.02
N ILE A 386 2.70 -7.80 5.38
CA ILE A 386 1.64 -8.50 4.63
C ILE A 386 0.33 -7.72 4.78
N PRO A 387 -0.46 -7.49 3.71
CA PRO A 387 -1.77 -6.84 3.85
C PRO A 387 -2.70 -7.71 4.68
N SER A 388 -3.68 -7.12 5.36
CA SER A 388 -4.67 -7.92 6.11
C SER A 388 -5.38 -8.88 5.15
N GLN A 389 -5.53 -10.15 5.54
CA GLN A 389 -6.29 -11.12 4.77
C GLN A 389 -7.77 -10.72 4.75
N ILE A 390 -8.33 -10.61 3.55
CA ILE A 390 -9.73 -10.26 3.31
C ILE A 390 -10.55 -11.53 3.07
N PHE A 391 -10.03 -12.48 2.28
CA PHE A 391 -10.79 -13.66 1.87
C PHE A 391 -10.18 -14.94 2.44
N THR A 392 -11.05 -15.85 2.89
CA THR A 392 -10.66 -17.19 3.39
C THR A 392 -11.08 -18.32 2.45
N MET A 393 -11.78 -17.99 1.37
CA MET A 393 -12.20 -18.89 0.29
C MET A 393 -11.62 -18.39 -1.04
N PRO A 394 -11.58 -19.24 -2.09
CA PRO A 394 -11.18 -18.82 -3.43
C PRO A 394 -11.94 -17.58 -3.90
N HIS A 395 -11.21 -16.58 -4.40
CA HIS A 395 -11.80 -15.34 -4.85
C HIS A 395 -12.75 -15.60 -6.04
N PRO A 396 -13.96 -14.99 -6.05
CA PRO A 396 -14.90 -15.20 -7.14
C PRO A 396 -14.39 -14.64 -8.48
N HIS A 397 -14.87 -15.19 -9.60
CA HIS A 397 -14.54 -14.71 -10.94
C HIS A 397 -15.56 -13.68 -11.44
N LYS A 398 -15.16 -12.87 -12.43
CA LYS A 398 -16.11 -12.00 -13.14
C LYS A 398 -17.17 -12.80 -13.87
N ASP A 399 -18.35 -12.22 -14.00
CA ASP A 399 -19.44 -12.81 -14.75
C ASP A 399 -19.06 -12.86 -16.25
N PRO A 400 -19.42 -13.92 -16.98
CA PRO A 400 -19.07 -14.10 -18.40
C PRO A 400 -19.75 -13.12 -19.35
N THR A 401 -20.55 -12.17 -18.84
CA THR A 401 -21.18 -11.13 -19.66
C THR A 401 -20.12 -10.18 -20.24
N PRO A 402 -20.23 -9.82 -21.54
CA PRO A 402 -19.30 -8.88 -22.14
C PRO A 402 -19.33 -7.58 -21.34
N LEU A 403 -18.15 -7.14 -20.89
CA LEU A 403 -17.95 -5.80 -20.35
C LEU A 403 -18.64 -4.85 -21.33
N PRO A 404 -19.61 -4.03 -20.89
CA PRO A 404 -20.10 -2.98 -21.77
C PRO A 404 -18.88 -2.19 -22.24
N ASN A 405 -18.84 -1.79 -23.51
CA ASN A 405 -17.91 -0.80 -24.03
C ASN A 405 -18.17 0.53 -23.30
N HIS A 406 -17.86 0.59 -22.01
CA HIS A 406 -17.86 1.81 -21.26
C HIS A 406 -16.61 2.56 -21.72
N PRO A 407 -16.74 3.80 -22.22
CA PRO A 407 -15.64 4.73 -22.15
C PRO A 407 -15.14 4.69 -20.71
N ILE A 408 -13.82 4.74 -20.51
CA ILE A 408 -13.18 4.82 -19.19
C ILE A 408 -13.72 6.10 -18.52
N HIS A 409 -14.88 5.99 -17.87
CA HIS A 409 -15.50 7.08 -17.15
C HIS A 409 -15.00 6.96 -15.72
N ILE A 410 -14.02 7.80 -15.39
CA ILE A 410 -13.55 8.05 -14.04
C ILE A 410 -14.68 8.76 -13.27
N HIS A 411 -15.75 8.04 -12.97
CA HIS A 411 -16.94 8.56 -12.29
C HIS A 411 -17.39 7.63 -11.17
N ASN A 412 -16.46 7.37 -10.25
CA ASN A 412 -16.78 7.03 -8.89
C ASN A 412 -16.02 8.01 -7.99
N SER A 413 -16.76 8.87 -7.28
CA SER A 413 -16.20 9.84 -6.33
C SER A 413 -15.30 9.17 -5.28
N PHE A 414 -15.55 7.89 -4.97
CA PHE A 414 -14.72 7.07 -4.10
C PHE A 414 -13.29 6.85 -4.62
N PHE A 415 -13.08 6.75 -5.93
CA PHE A 415 -11.78 6.42 -6.54
C PHE A 415 -11.01 7.63 -7.07
N LYS A 416 -11.61 8.83 -7.11
CA LYS A 416 -10.87 10.07 -7.37
C LYS A 416 -10.02 10.50 -6.18
N THR A 417 -10.46 10.19 -4.96
CA THR A 417 -9.77 10.55 -3.72
C THR A 417 -8.51 9.71 -3.47
N THR A 418 -8.42 8.50 -4.04
CA THR A 418 -7.35 7.52 -3.80
C THR A 418 -6.19 7.59 -4.82
N GLN A 419 -6.19 8.57 -5.74
CA GLN A 419 -5.26 8.60 -6.87
C GLN A 419 -4.07 9.54 -6.70
N GLN A 420 -3.90 10.18 -5.54
CA GLN A 420 -2.76 11.08 -5.32
C GLN A 420 -2.12 10.89 -3.93
N PRO A 421 -0.79 10.71 -3.85
CA PRO A 421 -0.06 10.91 -2.60
C PRO A 421 -0.23 12.36 -2.12
N SER A 422 -0.35 12.54 -0.80
CA SER A 422 -0.91 13.73 -0.15
C SER A 422 0.02 14.92 0.06
#